data_AF-A0A8B7K203-F1
#
_entry.id   AF-A0A8B7K203-F1
#
_cell.length_a   1.000
_cell.length_b   1.000
_cell.length_c   1.000
_cell.angle_alpha   90.00
_cell.angle_beta   90.00
_cell.angle_gamma   90.00
#
_symmetry.space_group_name_H-M   'P 1'
#
loop_
_entity.id
_entity.type
_entity.pdbx_description
1 polymer ?
#
loop_
_entity_poly.entity_id
_entity_poly.type
_entity_poly.pdbx_seq_one_letter_code
_entity_poly.pdbx_strand_id
1 'polypeptide(L)'
;MLAINRATVMGHVTPRVRGTRAGNSPAILGKGNHVCQPVLPPQEQVVVDFERLSEHAAAFQGHDVGFCCLGTTRAKAGRAGFIRVDRDYVAQAAELARAGGCKHFILQSSQGANEHSYYLYLRVKGEVENLVQAVGFDRCTILRPAVLLCTRQESRPAEWIAQQFLSLVARVFPTAYSVPVETVARAMVASVLKPGGGKVEVLENKAIHELGKAVPQQGTE
;
A
#
# COMPACT_ATOMS: atom_id res chain seq x y z
N MET A 1 21.75 -4.40 2.57
CA MET A 1 21.48 -3.03 3.09
C MET A 1 20.25 -2.48 2.38
N LEU A 2 19.05 -2.96 2.74
CA LEU A 2 17.80 -2.55 2.11
C LEU A 2 16.73 -2.40 3.19
N ALA A 3 16.79 -1.29 3.91
CA ALA A 3 15.68 -0.80 4.72
C ALA A 3 16.02 0.64 5.13
N ILE A 4 15.08 1.55 4.90
CA ILE A 4 14.86 2.84 5.59
C ILE A 4 15.13 4.14 4.81
N ASN A 5 15.97 4.22 3.77
CA ASN A 5 16.22 5.52 3.08
C ASN A 5 15.70 5.67 1.63
N ARG A 6 14.87 4.75 1.14
CA ARG A 6 14.23 4.89 -0.18
C ARG A 6 12.81 4.37 -0.12
N ALA A 7 11.86 5.28 0.14
CA ALA A 7 10.50 5.07 -0.32
C ALA A 7 10.37 5.74 -1.68
N THR A 8 9.96 4.98 -2.68
CA THR A 8 9.53 5.55 -3.96
C THR A 8 8.13 6.10 -3.73
N VAL A 9 7.94 7.42 -3.81
CA VAL A 9 6.60 7.99 -4.04
C VAL A 9 6.23 7.62 -5.47
N MET A 10 5.53 6.49 -5.63
CA MET A 10 5.01 6.07 -6.93
C MET A 10 3.78 6.93 -7.25
N GLY A 11 4.01 8.08 -7.88
CA GLY A 11 2.95 8.83 -8.54
C GLY A 11 2.46 8.05 -9.75
N HIS A 12 1.22 7.55 -9.72
CA HIS A 12 0.60 7.00 -10.92
C HIS A 12 -0.11 8.13 -11.67
N VAL A 13 0.49 8.60 -12.76
CA VAL A 13 -0.15 9.54 -13.68
C VAL A 13 -1.11 8.74 -14.58
N THR A 14 -2.40 8.75 -14.28
CA THR A 14 -3.42 8.32 -15.24
C THR A 14 -3.60 9.43 -16.28
N PRO A 15 -3.38 9.16 -17.59
CA PRO A 15 -3.64 10.17 -18.61
C PRO A 15 -5.12 10.55 -18.63
N ARG A 16 -5.38 11.86 -18.62
CA ARG A 16 -6.70 12.45 -18.81
C ARG A 16 -7.30 11.93 -20.13
N VAL A 17 -8.34 11.10 -20.07
CA VAL A 17 -9.06 10.62 -21.26
C VAL A 17 -9.72 11.83 -21.94
N ARG A 18 -9.07 12.39 -22.96
CA ARG A 18 -9.72 13.28 -23.92
C ARG A 18 -10.43 12.42 -24.95
N GLY A 19 -11.74 12.52 -24.99
CA GLY A 19 -12.55 11.89 -26.03
C GLY A 19 -12.18 12.43 -27.41
N THR A 20 -11.76 11.55 -28.30
CA THR A 20 -11.78 11.80 -29.75
C THR A 20 -12.35 10.58 -30.48
N ARG A 21 -13.22 10.90 -31.44
CA ARG A 21 -14.15 10.04 -32.16
C ARG A 21 -13.48 8.91 -32.96
N ALA A 22 -14.31 7.91 -33.25
CA ALA A 22 -14.11 6.77 -34.11
C ALA A 22 -13.52 7.08 -35.50
N GLY A 23 -12.71 6.16 -36.02
CA GLY A 23 -12.34 6.11 -37.44
C GLY A 23 -11.10 5.25 -37.73
N ASN A 24 -11.35 4.04 -38.26
CA ASN A 24 -10.45 3.12 -38.98
C ASN A 24 -9.35 2.34 -38.24
N SER A 25 -9.65 1.06 -37.96
CA SER A 25 -8.69 -0.04 -38.13
C SER A 25 -8.57 -0.42 -39.61
N PRO A 26 -7.46 -1.06 -40.03
CA PRO A 26 -7.58 -2.47 -40.39
C PRO A 26 -6.53 -3.40 -39.75
N ALA A 27 -6.81 -4.69 -39.88
CA ALA A 27 -6.40 -5.86 -39.09
C ALA A 27 -4.97 -6.40 -39.36
N ILE A 28 -4.29 -6.90 -38.32
CA ILE A 28 -3.89 -8.30 -38.00
C ILE A 28 -2.82 -8.95 -38.91
N LEU A 29 -1.72 -9.45 -38.31
CA LEU A 29 -1.33 -10.88 -38.25
C LEU A 29 0.17 -11.05 -37.91
N GLY A 30 0.48 -11.60 -36.74
CA GLY A 30 1.81 -12.12 -36.40
C GLY A 30 1.65 -13.40 -35.59
N LYS A 31 1.92 -14.56 -36.22
CA LYS A 31 2.14 -15.82 -35.49
C LYS A 31 3.48 -15.71 -34.75
N GLY A 32 3.42 -15.53 -33.45
CA GLY A 32 4.57 -15.57 -32.54
C GLY A 32 4.10 -15.25 -31.13
N ASN A 33 4.45 -16.09 -30.15
CA ASN A 33 4.14 -15.94 -28.73
C ASN A 33 4.88 -14.74 -28.10
N HIS A 34 4.71 -13.55 -28.64
CA HIS A 34 5.13 -12.31 -28.01
C HIS A 34 3.89 -11.62 -27.49
N VAL A 35 3.51 -11.97 -26.26
CA VAL A 35 2.68 -11.10 -25.44
C VAL A 35 3.48 -9.82 -25.28
N CYS A 36 3.15 -8.78 -26.06
CA CYS A 36 3.63 -7.43 -25.78
C CYS A 36 3.11 -7.06 -24.40
N GLN A 37 3.95 -7.25 -23.37
CA GLN A 37 3.65 -6.73 -22.04
C GLN A 37 3.45 -5.22 -22.19
N PRO A 38 2.38 -4.65 -21.62
CA PRO A 38 2.21 -3.20 -21.62
C PRO A 38 3.42 -2.59 -20.91
N VAL A 39 4.26 -1.89 -21.67
CA VAL A 39 5.39 -1.13 -21.12
C VAL A 39 4.76 0.00 -20.30
N LEU A 40 4.82 -0.12 -18.97
CA LEU A 40 4.40 0.97 -18.08
C LEU A 40 5.20 2.23 -18.45
N PRO A 41 4.58 3.42 -18.42
CA PRO A 41 5.33 4.66 -18.64
C PRO A 41 6.49 4.76 -17.64
N PRO A 42 7.55 5.52 -17.96
CA PRO A 42 8.67 5.73 -17.06
C PRO A 42 8.18 6.17 -15.68
N GLN A 43 8.60 5.45 -14.64
CA GLN A 43 8.27 5.78 -13.25
C GLN A 43 9.22 6.87 -12.79
N GLU A 44 8.67 7.99 -12.30
CA GLU A 44 9.46 9.02 -11.64
C GLU A 44 9.78 8.57 -10.21
N GLN A 45 11.06 8.68 -9.83
CA GLN A 45 11.50 8.40 -8.46
C GLN A 45 12.05 9.68 -7.84
N VAL A 46 11.41 10.12 -6.76
CA VAL A 46 11.91 11.20 -5.91
C VAL A 46 12.47 10.60 -4.62
N VAL A 47 13.71 10.94 -4.29
CA VAL A 47 14.33 10.57 -3.02
C VAL A 47 14.10 11.72 -2.04
N VAL A 48 13.58 11.40 -0.86
CA VAL A 48 13.22 12.37 0.17
C VAL A 48 13.85 11.98 1.50
N ASP A 49 14.14 12.98 2.33
CA ASP A 49 14.48 12.78 3.75
C ASP A 49 13.18 12.79 4.58
N PHE A 50 12.91 11.67 5.25
CA PHE A 50 11.72 11.52 6.09
C PHE A 50 11.77 12.32 7.38
N GLU A 51 12.95 12.65 7.90
CA GLU A 51 13.05 13.51 9.08
C GLU A 51 12.71 14.97 8.74
N ARG A 52 12.80 15.34 7.46
CA ARG A 52 12.56 16.69 6.94
C ARG A 52 11.54 16.68 5.79
N LEU A 53 10.52 15.83 5.91
CA LEU A 53 9.59 15.56 4.80
C LEU A 53 8.84 16.80 4.30
N SER A 54 8.60 17.78 5.17
CA SER A 54 7.99 19.08 4.82
C SER A 54 8.79 19.86 3.77
N GLU A 55 10.12 19.71 3.73
CA GLU A 55 10.99 20.34 2.73
C GLU A 55 10.83 19.70 1.34
N HIS A 56 10.21 18.53 1.29
CA HIS A 56 9.92 17.78 0.08
C HIS A 56 8.44 17.86 -0.33
N ALA A 57 7.69 18.86 0.16
CA ALA A 57 6.26 19.02 -0.16
C ALA A 57 5.96 19.02 -1.67
N ALA A 58 6.87 19.54 -2.49
CA ALA A 58 6.74 19.54 -3.95
C ALA A 58 6.60 18.12 -4.53
N ALA A 59 7.21 17.11 -3.91
CA ALA A 59 7.13 15.72 -4.36
C ALA A 59 5.71 15.14 -4.25
N PHE A 60 4.85 15.75 -3.42
CA PHE A 60 3.48 15.31 -3.17
C PHE A 60 2.44 16.05 -4.03
N GLN A 61 2.84 17.02 -4.83
CA GLN A 61 1.91 17.86 -5.61
C GLN A 61 1.42 17.16 -6.88
N GLY A 62 0.13 17.34 -7.20
CA GLY A 62 -0.44 16.96 -8.49
C GLY A 62 -0.82 15.49 -8.64
N HIS A 63 -0.75 14.69 -7.57
CA HIS A 63 -1.16 13.27 -7.59
C HIS A 63 -2.60 13.13 -7.10
N ASP A 64 -3.49 12.50 -7.89
CA ASP A 64 -4.89 12.28 -7.49
C ASP A 64 -5.05 11.18 -6.43
N VAL A 65 -4.16 10.17 -6.45
CA VAL A 65 -4.23 8.97 -5.60
C VAL A 65 -2.87 8.69 -4.97
N GLY A 66 -2.85 8.42 -3.65
CA GLY A 66 -1.65 8.06 -2.90
C GLY A 66 -1.75 6.67 -2.28
N PHE A 67 -0.69 5.86 -2.43
CA PHE A 67 -0.57 4.56 -1.76
C PHE A 67 0.53 4.61 -0.70
N CYS A 68 0.20 4.29 0.55
CA CYS A 68 1.17 4.20 1.63
C CYS A 68 1.36 2.75 2.10
N CYS A 69 2.51 2.18 1.73
CA CYS A 69 2.97 0.85 2.14
C CYS A 69 4.19 0.93 3.06
N LEU A 70 4.37 2.05 3.76
CA LEU A 70 5.49 2.25 4.67
C LEU A 70 5.31 1.40 5.94
N GLY A 71 6.39 0.75 6.36
CA GLY A 71 6.43 0.01 7.61
C GLY A 71 7.80 -0.53 7.93
N THR A 72 8.09 -0.65 9.21
CA THR A 72 9.29 -1.28 9.75
C THR A 72 8.92 -2.29 10.84
N THR A 73 9.92 -2.89 11.47
CA THR A 73 9.70 -3.77 12.63
C THR A 73 10.48 -3.24 13.82
N ARG A 74 9.96 -3.50 15.03
CA ARG A 74 10.68 -3.20 16.28
C ARG A 74 12.06 -3.86 16.33
N ALA A 75 12.21 -5.04 15.73
CA ALA A 75 13.49 -5.73 15.64
C ALA A 75 14.54 -4.96 14.82
N LYS A 76 14.12 -4.21 13.79
CA LYS A 76 15.01 -3.43 12.93
C LYS A 76 15.24 -2.00 13.44
N ALA A 77 14.19 -1.33 13.91
CA ALA A 77 14.21 0.10 14.20
C ALA A 77 14.08 0.44 15.70
N GLY A 78 13.99 -0.58 16.57
CA GLY A 78 13.65 -0.38 17.97
C GLY A 78 12.22 0.13 18.16
N ARG A 79 11.85 0.46 19.41
CA ARG A 79 10.50 0.96 19.73
C ARG A 79 10.25 2.36 19.16
N ALA A 80 11.17 3.28 19.39
CA ALA A 80 11.05 4.67 18.95
C ALA A 80 11.04 4.77 17.42
N GLY A 81 11.98 4.10 16.75
CA GLY A 81 12.04 4.08 15.29
C GLY A 81 10.82 3.41 14.65
N PHE A 82 10.24 2.37 15.27
CA PHE A 82 8.98 1.81 14.80
C PHE A 82 7.83 2.82 14.86
N ILE A 83 7.66 3.53 15.98
CA ILE A 83 6.62 4.58 16.10
C ILE A 83 6.88 5.69 15.07
N ARG A 84 8.14 6.14 14.94
CA ARG A 84 8.54 7.18 14.00
C ARG A 84 8.17 6.82 12.56
N VAL A 85 8.48 5.60 12.13
CA VAL A 85 8.25 5.15 10.75
C VAL A 85 6.79 4.78 10.49
N ASP A 86 6.17 3.95 11.33
CA ASP A 86 4.85 3.40 11.05
C ASP A 86 3.70 4.36 11.41
N ARG A 87 3.96 5.41 12.20
CA ARG A 87 2.97 6.43 12.56
C ARG A 87 3.35 7.81 12.04
N ASP A 88 4.48 8.35 12.50
CA ASP A 88 4.76 9.78 12.31
C ASP A 88 5.03 10.10 10.82
N TYR A 89 5.88 9.32 10.16
CA TYR A 89 6.16 9.50 8.72
C TYR A 89 4.94 9.26 7.85
N VAL A 90 4.11 8.29 8.20
CA VAL A 90 2.87 7.99 7.47
C VAL A 90 1.88 9.14 7.61
N ALA A 91 1.67 9.64 8.82
CA ALA A 91 0.77 10.77 9.09
C ALA A 91 1.24 12.03 8.35
N GLN A 92 2.52 12.36 8.44
CA GLN A 92 3.09 13.52 7.74
C GLN A 92 3.01 13.38 6.21
N ALA A 93 3.27 12.18 5.68
CA ALA A 93 3.11 11.92 4.24
C ALA A 93 1.65 12.07 3.79
N ALA A 94 0.68 11.65 4.61
CA ALA A 94 -0.73 11.83 4.32
C ALA A 94 -1.14 13.31 4.32
N GLU A 95 -0.70 14.09 5.30
CA GLU A 95 -0.93 15.55 5.35
C GLU A 95 -0.36 16.25 4.10
N LEU A 96 0.88 15.94 3.71
CA LEU A 96 1.51 16.50 2.52
C LEU A 96 0.82 16.05 1.24
N ALA A 97 0.41 14.78 1.14
CA ALA A 97 -0.35 14.29 -0.01
C ALA A 97 -1.67 15.06 -0.15
N ARG A 98 -2.41 15.27 0.94
CA ARG A 98 -3.66 16.04 0.91
C ARG A 98 -3.42 17.48 0.50
N ALA A 99 -2.42 18.14 1.08
CA ALA A 99 -2.04 19.50 0.73
C ALA A 99 -1.59 19.62 -0.75
N GLY A 100 -0.98 18.57 -1.30
CA GLY A 100 -0.57 18.46 -2.70
C GLY A 100 -1.71 18.19 -3.69
N GLY A 101 -2.95 18.03 -3.21
CA GLY A 101 -4.13 17.80 -4.04
C GLY A 101 -4.60 16.35 -4.15
N CYS A 102 -4.00 15.44 -3.37
CA CYS A 102 -4.46 14.04 -3.32
C CYS A 102 -5.90 13.95 -2.81
N LYS A 103 -6.72 13.20 -3.55
CA LYS A 103 -8.14 13.02 -3.28
C LYS A 103 -8.41 11.67 -2.65
N HIS A 104 -7.69 10.63 -3.07
CA HIS A 104 -7.84 9.27 -2.55
C HIS A 104 -6.53 8.76 -1.94
N PHE A 105 -6.52 8.52 -0.63
CA PHE A 105 -5.38 7.94 0.06
C PHE A 105 -5.66 6.50 0.48
N ILE A 106 -4.76 5.58 0.12
CA ILE A 106 -4.85 4.16 0.45
C ILE A 106 -3.72 3.81 1.43
N LEU A 107 -4.09 3.36 2.63
CA LEU A 107 -3.17 2.98 3.69
C LEU A 107 -3.13 1.46 3.86
N GLN A 108 -1.93 0.88 3.84
CA GLN A 108 -1.70 -0.50 4.27
C GLN A 108 -1.49 -0.55 5.79
N SER A 109 -2.49 -1.08 6.50
CA SER A 109 -2.51 -1.28 7.95
C SER A 109 -2.41 -2.77 8.29
N SER A 110 -3.06 -3.25 9.35
CA SER A 110 -3.02 -4.65 9.76
C SER A 110 -4.31 -5.08 10.43
N GLN A 111 -4.65 -6.36 10.30
CA GLN A 111 -5.76 -6.96 11.02
C GLN A 111 -5.59 -6.77 12.53
N GLY A 112 -6.65 -6.30 13.18
CA GLY A 112 -6.66 -6.03 14.62
C GLY A 112 -6.00 -4.70 15.03
N ALA A 113 -5.67 -3.82 14.08
CA ALA A 113 -5.26 -2.45 14.36
C ALA A 113 -6.30 -1.76 15.27
N ASN A 114 -5.82 -1.23 16.41
CA ASN A 114 -6.65 -0.65 17.45
C ASN A 114 -5.78 0.24 18.35
N GLU A 115 -6.06 1.55 18.39
CA GLU A 115 -5.30 2.53 19.18
C GLU A 115 -5.33 2.28 20.70
N HIS A 116 -6.27 1.49 21.19
CA HIS A 116 -6.37 1.10 22.60
C HIS A 116 -5.69 -0.24 22.89
N SER A 117 -5.01 -0.85 21.92
CA SER A 117 -4.34 -2.14 22.11
C SER A 117 -3.16 -2.03 23.09
N TYR A 118 -2.99 -3.05 23.92
CA TYR A 118 -1.79 -3.22 24.74
C TYR A 118 -0.56 -3.59 23.91
N TYR A 119 -0.75 -4.15 22.72
CA TYR A 119 0.34 -4.52 21.81
C TYR A 119 0.77 -3.31 20.97
N LEU A 120 2.02 -2.89 21.14
CA LEU A 120 2.57 -1.72 20.45
C LEU A 120 2.31 -1.71 18.94
N TYR A 121 2.46 -2.85 18.27
CA TYR A 121 2.24 -2.96 16.83
C TYR A 121 0.80 -2.60 16.43
N LEU A 122 -0.19 -3.26 17.03
CA LEU A 122 -1.61 -3.03 16.75
C LEU A 122 -2.05 -1.63 17.19
N ARG A 123 -1.47 -1.13 18.29
CA ARG A 123 -1.69 0.23 18.76
C ARG A 123 -1.23 1.26 17.75
N VAL A 124 0.04 1.19 17.32
CA VAL A 124 0.62 2.12 16.35
C VAL A 124 -0.14 2.08 15.03
N LYS A 125 -0.54 0.89 14.56
CA LYS A 125 -1.37 0.76 13.35
C LYS A 125 -2.77 1.37 13.54
N GLY A 126 -3.39 1.25 14.71
CA GLY A 126 -4.66 1.93 15.00
C GLY A 126 -4.52 3.46 15.14
N GLU A 127 -3.47 3.94 15.82
CA GLU A 127 -3.17 5.36 15.96
C GLU A 127 -3.01 6.02 14.58
N VAL A 128 -2.23 5.43 13.68
CA VAL A 128 -2.00 6.00 12.35
C VAL A 128 -3.24 5.95 11.46
N GLU A 129 -4.10 4.93 11.58
CA GLU A 129 -5.39 4.91 10.89
C GLU A 129 -6.25 6.11 11.27
N ASN A 130 -6.30 6.46 12.55
CA ASN A 130 -7.08 7.60 13.03
C ASN A 130 -6.49 8.93 12.56
N LEU A 131 -5.16 9.07 12.59
CA LEU A 131 -4.47 10.25 12.06
C LEU A 131 -4.75 10.44 10.56
N VAL A 132 -4.62 9.37 9.76
CA VAL A 132 -4.85 9.43 8.31
C VAL A 132 -6.32 9.71 7.98
N GLN A 133 -7.28 9.18 8.75
CA GLN A 133 -8.69 9.51 8.60
C GLN A 133 -8.96 10.99 8.90
N ALA A 134 -8.32 11.54 9.94
CA ALA A 134 -8.49 12.93 10.35
C ALA A 134 -7.95 13.94 9.31
N VAL A 135 -7.03 13.55 8.43
CA VAL A 135 -6.55 14.40 7.30
C VAL A 135 -7.70 14.83 6.37
N GLY A 136 -8.79 14.05 6.29
CA GLY A 136 -10.00 14.47 5.57
C GLY A 136 -9.88 14.44 4.05
N PHE A 137 -9.28 13.38 3.50
CA PHE A 137 -9.33 13.07 2.07
C PHE A 137 -10.78 12.93 1.57
N ASP A 138 -10.99 13.14 0.27
CA ASP A 138 -12.29 12.91 -0.37
C ASP A 138 -12.65 11.42 -0.26
N ARG A 139 -11.63 10.57 -0.33
CA ARG A 139 -11.71 9.14 -0.04
C ARG A 139 -10.46 8.65 0.69
N CYS A 140 -10.64 7.83 1.70
CA CYS A 140 -9.59 7.11 2.40
C CYS A 140 -9.92 5.63 2.42
N THR A 141 -9.01 4.77 1.94
CA THR A 141 -9.18 3.31 2.01
C THR A 141 -8.08 2.72 2.88
N ILE A 142 -8.46 2.02 3.94
CA ILE A 142 -7.54 1.37 4.87
C ILE A 142 -7.65 -0.13 4.67
N LEU A 143 -6.54 -0.80 4.35
CA LEU A 143 -6.50 -2.26 4.24
C LEU A 143 -5.92 -2.85 5.52
N ARG A 144 -6.65 -3.79 6.12
CA ARG A 144 -6.24 -4.55 7.31
C ARG A 144 -6.01 -6.03 6.95
N PRO A 145 -4.91 -6.34 6.24
CA PRO A 145 -4.55 -7.72 5.92
C PRO A 145 -4.17 -8.51 7.18
N ALA A 146 -4.40 -9.82 7.12
CA ALA A 146 -3.82 -10.77 8.06
C ALA A 146 -2.29 -10.92 7.83
N VAL A 147 -1.71 -12.04 8.22
CA VAL A 147 -0.30 -12.34 7.94
C VAL A 147 -0.02 -12.33 6.43
N LEU A 148 0.93 -11.52 5.99
CA LEU A 148 1.35 -11.48 4.58
C LEU A 148 2.15 -12.74 4.24
N LEU A 149 1.72 -13.48 3.21
CA LEU A 149 2.53 -14.55 2.61
C LEU A 149 3.41 -13.94 1.52
N CYS A 150 4.72 -14.09 1.69
CA CYS A 150 5.72 -13.76 0.68
C CYS A 150 6.51 -15.01 0.33
N THR A 151 6.44 -15.47 -0.92
CA THR A 151 7.42 -16.41 -1.48
C THR A 151 8.67 -15.63 -1.86
N ARG A 152 9.57 -15.37 -0.90
CA ARG A 152 10.90 -14.81 -1.19
C ARG A 152 11.97 -15.90 -1.15
N GLN A 153 12.84 -15.87 -2.16
CA GLN A 153 14.03 -16.71 -2.31
C GLN A 153 15.26 -16.08 -1.61
N GLU A 154 15.10 -15.58 -0.39
CA GLU A 154 16.24 -15.08 0.41
C GLU A 154 16.35 -15.86 1.72
N SER A 155 17.42 -16.63 1.82
CA SER A 155 17.87 -17.32 3.00
C SER A 155 18.50 -16.32 3.99
N ARG A 156 18.04 -16.40 5.26
CA ARG A 156 18.57 -15.78 6.51
C ARG A 156 18.22 -14.29 6.71
N PRO A 157 18.05 -13.73 7.94
CA PRO A 157 17.68 -14.25 9.27
C PRO A 157 16.15 -14.09 9.50
N ALA A 158 15.36 -14.28 8.44
CA ALA A 158 13.91 -14.20 8.47
C ALA A 158 13.30 -15.23 9.42
N GLU A 159 13.99 -16.33 9.72
CA GLU A 159 13.54 -17.36 10.66
C GLU A 159 13.32 -16.80 12.07
N TRP A 160 14.17 -15.90 12.57
CA TRP A 160 14.00 -15.32 13.92
C TRP A 160 12.94 -14.22 13.98
N ILE A 161 12.87 -13.36 12.96
CA ILE A 161 11.86 -12.28 12.89
C ILE A 161 10.48 -12.85 12.56
N ALA A 162 10.41 -13.81 11.65
CA ALA A 162 9.21 -14.59 11.37
C ALA A 162 8.84 -15.40 12.61
N GLN A 163 9.77 -16.07 13.32
CA GLN A 163 9.43 -16.76 14.56
C GLN A 163 8.92 -15.79 15.63
N GLN A 164 9.52 -14.63 15.87
CA GLN A 164 9.02 -13.70 16.89
C GLN A 164 7.66 -13.07 16.51
N PHE A 165 7.45 -12.79 15.21
CA PHE A 165 6.18 -12.25 14.72
C PHE A 165 5.10 -13.35 14.63
N LEU A 166 5.39 -14.51 14.05
CA LEU A 166 4.51 -15.69 14.03
C LEU A 166 4.22 -16.19 15.43
N SER A 167 5.17 -16.23 16.37
CA SER A 167 4.90 -16.75 17.73
C SER A 167 3.91 -15.87 18.47
N LEU A 168 3.99 -14.55 18.29
CA LEU A 168 3.06 -13.61 18.89
C LEU A 168 1.70 -13.62 18.17
N VAL A 169 1.71 -13.71 16.84
CA VAL A 169 0.49 -13.68 16.00
C VAL A 169 -0.26 -15.01 16.04
N ALA A 170 0.42 -16.16 15.94
CA ALA A 170 -0.17 -17.50 16.02
C ALA A 170 -0.75 -17.81 17.40
N ARG A 171 -0.23 -17.17 18.47
CA ARG A 171 -0.76 -17.34 19.83
C ARG A 171 -2.01 -16.49 20.12
N VAL A 172 -2.26 -15.47 19.31
CA VAL A 172 -3.44 -14.59 19.45
C VAL A 172 -4.52 -14.91 18.39
N PHE A 173 -4.14 -15.42 17.21
CA PHE A 173 -5.06 -15.67 16.09
C PHE A 173 -4.74 -16.98 15.33
N PRO A 174 -5.05 -18.17 15.89
CA PRO A 174 -4.73 -19.46 15.26
C PRO A 174 -5.52 -19.80 13.99
N THR A 175 -6.59 -19.06 13.64
CA THR A 175 -7.54 -19.45 12.56
C THR A 175 -7.93 -18.33 11.57
N ALA A 176 -7.27 -17.18 11.53
CA ALA A 176 -7.59 -16.08 10.59
C ALA A 176 -6.52 -15.90 9.50
N TYR A 177 -6.47 -16.92 8.64
CA TYR A 177 -5.76 -17.11 7.38
C TYR A 177 -5.07 -15.89 6.75
N SER A 178 -3.77 -16.09 6.54
CA SER A 178 -2.85 -15.23 5.81
C SER A 178 -3.34 -14.77 4.42
N VAL A 179 -2.71 -13.74 3.87
CA VAL A 179 -3.03 -13.20 2.53
C VAL A 179 -1.76 -13.02 1.70
N PRO A 180 -1.72 -13.50 0.44
CA PRO A 180 -0.60 -13.23 -0.46
C PRO A 180 -0.42 -11.73 -0.72
N VAL A 181 0.81 -11.26 -0.81
CA VAL A 181 1.09 -9.82 -1.09
C VAL A 181 0.49 -9.39 -2.43
N GLU A 182 0.48 -10.27 -3.43
CA GLU A 182 -0.12 -10.01 -4.73
C GLU A 182 -1.63 -9.79 -4.60
N THR A 183 -2.29 -10.52 -3.71
CA THR A 183 -3.72 -10.33 -3.43
C THR A 183 -3.97 -8.97 -2.78
N VAL A 184 -3.13 -8.55 -1.83
CA VAL A 184 -3.23 -7.21 -1.22
C VAL A 184 -3.00 -6.12 -2.27
N ALA A 185 -1.95 -6.23 -3.08
CA ALA A 185 -1.66 -5.26 -4.14
C ALA A 185 -2.81 -5.15 -5.15
N ARG A 186 -3.37 -6.28 -5.59
CA ARG A 186 -4.56 -6.30 -6.46
C ARG A 186 -5.76 -5.62 -5.79
N ALA A 187 -5.99 -5.89 -4.50
CA ALA A 187 -7.07 -5.25 -3.76
C ALA A 187 -6.87 -3.73 -3.65
N MET A 188 -5.64 -3.26 -3.42
CA MET A 188 -5.33 -1.82 -3.39
C MET A 188 -5.60 -1.17 -4.75
N VAL A 189 -5.24 -1.81 -5.86
CA VAL A 189 -5.54 -1.27 -7.20
C VAL A 189 -7.03 -1.28 -7.49
N ALA A 190 -7.72 -2.38 -7.17
CA ALA A 190 -9.15 -2.48 -7.43
C ALA A 190 -9.99 -1.51 -6.57
N SER A 191 -9.52 -1.13 -5.38
CA SER A 191 -10.21 -0.14 -4.55
C SER A 191 -10.24 1.24 -5.19
N VAL A 192 -9.22 1.60 -5.99
CA VAL A 192 -9.21 2.83 -6.80
C VAL A 192 -10.26 2.79 -7.90
N LEU A 193 -10.41 1.63 -8.56
CA LEU A 193 -11.32 1.48 -9.71
C LEU A 193 -12.79 1.39 -9.31
N LYS A 194 -13.10 0.94 -8.09
CA LYS A 194 -14.48 0.88 -7.60
C LYS A 194 -14.92 2.24 -7.05
N PRO A 195 -16.13 2.73 -7.39
CA PRO A 195 -16.72 3.85 -6.67
C PRO A 195 -16.85 3.48 -5.19
N GLY A 196 -16.31 4.31 -4.31
CA GLY A 196 -16.34 4.07 -2.86
C GLY A 196 -17.73 4.23 -2.25
N GLY A 197 -18.00 3.46 -1.19
CA GLY A 197 -19.25 3.57 -0.42
C GLY A 197 -19.30 4.72 0.59
N GLY A 198 -18.22 5.50 0.73
CA GLY A 198 -18.12 6.63 1.68
C GLY A 198 -16.75 7.30 1.68
N LYS A 199 -16.58 8.32 2.54
CA LYS A 199 -15.30 9.05 2.71
C LYS A 199 -14.19 8.17 3.29
N VAL A 200 -14.53 7.22 4.16
CA VAL A 200 -13.58 6.27 4.75
C VAL A 200 -14.10 4.85 4.54
N GLU A 201 -13.24 3.97 4.05
CA GLU A 201 -13.53 2.56 3.79
C GLU A 201 -12.43 1.70 4.43
N VAL A 202 -12.80 0.82 5.36
CA VAL A 202 -11.87 -0.13 5.99
C VAL A 202 -12.14 -1.52 5.42
N LEU A 203 -11.13 -2.10 4.76
CA LEU A 203 -11.17 -3.43 4.15
C LEU A 203 -10.45 -4.42 5.05
N GLU A 204 -11.22 -5.24 5.78
CA GLU A 204 -10.68 -6.36 6.55
C GLU A 204 -10.22 -7.50 5.62
N ASN A 205 -9.41 -8.42 6.16
CA ASN A 205 -8.76 -9.50 5.40
C ASN A 205 -9.67 -10.26 4.41
N LYS A 206 -10.93 -10.56 4.79
CA LYS A 206 -11.91 -11.23 3.92
C LYS A 206 -12.23 -10.38 2.68
N ALA A 207 -12.51 -9.09 2.86
CA ALA A 207 -12.82 -8.18 1.77
C ALA A 207 -11.62 -7.96 0.85
N ILE A 208 -10.40 -7.96 1.41
CA ILE A 208 -9.15 -7.91 0.63
C ILE A 208 -9.04 -9.13 -0.30
N HIS A 209 -9.33 -10.34 0.20
CA HIS A 209 -9.33 -11.56 -0.63
C HIS A 209 -10.39 -11.52 -1.74
N GLU A 210 -11.62 -11.09 -1.42
CA GLU A 210 -12.69 -10.97 -2.39
C GLU A 210 -12.35 -9.95 -3.49
N LEU A 211 -11.83 -8.79 -3.09
CA LEU A 211 -11.46 -7.72 -4.00
C LEU A 211 -10.24 -8.09 -4.86
N GLY A 212 -9.24 -8.73 -4.26
CA GLY A 212 -8.02 -9.18 -4.96
C GLY A 212 -8.25 -10.33 -5.94
N LYS A 213 -9.35 -11.09 -5.81
CA LYS A 213 -9.75 -12.10 -6.81
C LYS A 213 -10.48 -11.52 -8.02
N ALA A 214 -11.11 -10.36 -7.86
CA ALA A 214 -11.88 -9.70 -8.92
C ALA A 214 -10.98 -9.08 -10.02
N VAL A 215 -9.69 -8.91 -9.75
CA VAL A 215 -8.70 -8.44 -10.74
C VAL A 215 -8.00 -9.66 -11.35
N PRO A 216 -8.07 -9.87 -12.68
CA PRO A 216 -7.41 -10.99 -13.35
C PRO A 216 -5.91 -11.02 -13.04
N GLN A 217 -5.36 -12.21 -12.80
CA GLN A 217 -3.91 -12.39 -12.73
C GLN A 217 -3.33 -12.10 -14.12
N GLN A 218 -2.40 -11.15 -14.22
CA GLN A 218 -1.48 -11.16 -15.35
C GLN A 218 -0.61 -12.41 -15.17
N GLY A 219 -0.74 -13.35 -16.10
CA GLY A 219 -0.36 -14.75 -15.94
C GLY A 219 1.10 -14.96 -15.56
N THR A 220 1.33 -15.84 -14.59
CA THR A 220 2.50 -16.70 -14.55
C THR A 220 2.23 -17.90 -15.45
N GLU A 221 2.82 -17.90 -16.64
CA GLU A 221 3.24 -19.14 -17.32
C GLU A 221 4.69 -19.43 -16.93
#